data_AF-A0A9P5NHC3-F1
#
_entry.id   AF-A0A9P5NHC3-F1
#
_cell.length_a   1.000
_cell.length_b   1.000
_cell.length_c   1.000
_cell.angle_alpha   90.00
_cell.angle_beta   90.00
_cell.angle_gamma   90.00
#
_symmetry.space_group_name_H-M   'P 1'
#
loop_
_entity.id
_entity.type
_entity.pdbx_description
1 polymer ?
#
loop_
_entity_poly.entity_id
_entity_poly.type
_entity_poly.pdbx_seq_one_letter_code
_entity_poly.pdbx_strand_id
1 'polypeptide(L)'
;MQADASQCQSFVIDYATTRSAPEPLAMRLEVTSFTGYLDEETAFVTYGGDRQVYDSGSTICLSYQRNKIEPDAVENKLLQDMNRFNKTSTNHPKLKNIYPTATLIKIVTSHANLMVTATEDENWRPEFLPIPTFLSHIATVNISELRYENTLSMDVDRVGYRGQTFAFKQAPDEREGGLEEIAILDRLRDSPNIIDLEAIVVDKDNLVRGFMMPYMHHGTLEDIQESELVDGSAIGWPLRLSWARQITRGVVDLHSIGAYNAVLIDFLPAGITKEFAAPEVVVKFFEEDADLESVLTGPADIYSLGIILQCVAKEKSSNCDFGDSGAPVWYKEAVDKCLSINPEDRPSALEVLDLLCAGE
;
A
#
# COMPACT_ATOMS: atom_id res chain seq x y z
N MET A 1 -12.34 15.61 -48.73
CA MET A 1 -11.38 14.68 -49.36
C MET A 1 -10.10 14.75 -48.55
N GLN A 2 -9.98 13.91 -47.52
CA GLN A 2 -9.31 12.59 -47.52
C GLN A 2 -7.78 12.75 -47.55
N ALA A 3 -7.13 12.56 -46.39
CA ALA A 3 -6.41 11.35 -45.95
C ALA A 3 -4.94 11.41 -46.44
N ASP A 4 -3.91 11.17 -45.62
CA ASP A 4 -3.70 9.89 -44.95
C ASP A 4 -2.82 10.01 -43.70
N ALA A 5 -3.17 9.21 -42.69
CA ALA A 5 -2.46 9.03 -41.44
C ALA A 5 -1.83 7.63 -41.46
N SER A 6 -0.53 7.53 -41.23
CA SER A 6 0.16 6.24 -41.10
C SER A 6 0.69 6.02 -39.68
N GLN A 7 -0.11 5.26 -38.94
CA GLN A 7 0.23 4.16 -38.02
C GLN A 7 1.30 4.42 -36.93
N CYS A 8 0.83 4.85 -35.76
CA CYS A 8 1.33 4.33 -34.48
C CYS A 8 0.46 3.13 -34.09
N GLN A 9 1.03 1.93 -34.11
CA GLN A 9 0.40 0.75 -33.50
C GLN A 9 0.59 0.83 -31.99
N SER A 10 -0.44 1.29 -31.27
CA SER A 10 -0.60 1.05 -29.84
C SER A 10 -1.04 -0.41 -29.66
N PHE A 11 -0.21 -1.23 -29.02
CA PHE A 11 -0.62 -2.54 -28.56
C PHE A 11 -1.44 -2.36 -27.28
N VAL A 12 -2.76 -2.51 -27.42
CA VAL A 12 -3.69 -2.72 -26.33
C VAL A 12 -3.50 -4.17 -25.87
N ILE A 13 -3.14 -4.39 -24.61
CA ILE A 13 -3.22 -5.73 -24.02
C ILE A 13 -4.65 -5.91 -23.55
N ASP A 14 -5.38 -6.73 -24.31
CA ASP A 14 -6.76 -7.12 -24.09
C ASP A 14 -6.79 -8.24 -23.03
N TYR A 15 -7.46 -8.00 -21.89
CA TYR A 15 -7.73 -9.05 -20.91
C TYR A 15 -8.97 -9.83 -21.34
N ALA A 16 -8.79 -10.87 -22.15
CA ALA A 16 -9.82 -11.88 -22.34
C ALA A 16 -9.24 -13.28 -22.57
N THR A 17 -9.72 -14.20 -21.73
CA THR A 17 -9.54 -15.65 -21.69
C THR A 17 -9.32 -16.34 -23.04
N THR A 18 -8.16 -16.99 -23.22
CA THR A 18 -8.05 -18.23 -24.00
C THR A 18 -6.95 -19.13 -23.44
N ARG A 19 -7.31 -20.39 -23.15
CA ARG A 19 -6.36 -21.46 -22.81
C ARG A 19 -5.51 -21.79 -24.05
N SER A 20 -4.22 -21.52 -23.99
CA SER A 20 -3.19 -22.14 -24.84
C SER A 20 -1.94 -22.44 -24.00
N ALA A 21 -1.09 -23.35 -24.51
CA ALA A 21 0.00 -24.07 -23.84
C ALA A 21 0.97 -23.19 -23.00
N PRO A 22 1.68 -23.75 -21.99
CA PRO A 22 2.49 -22.95 -21.08
C PRO A 22 3.62 -22.28 -21.85
N GLU A 23 3.59 -20.94 -21.87
CA GLU A 23 4.74 -20.13 -22.26
C GLU A 23 5.96 -20.50 -21.40
N PRO A 24 7.20 -20.32 -21.92
CA PRO A 24 8.39 -20.44 -21.08
C PRO A 24 8.23 -19.54 -19.85
N LEU A 25 8.38 -20.12 -18.65
CA LEU A 25 8.14 -19.51 -17.33
C LEU A 25 8.33 -18.00 -17.38
N ALA A 26 7.20 -17.27 -17.40
CA ALA A 26 7.22 -15.81 -17.48
C ALA A 26 8.09 -15.25 -16.35
N MET A 27 9.16 -14.56 -16.75
CA MET A 27 10.14 -13.90 -15.87
C MET A 27 9.41 -13.11 -14.77
N ARG A 28 9.77 -13.36 -13.51
CA ARG A 28 9.36 -12.53 -12.38
C ARG A 28 10.18 -11.24 -12.42
N LEU A 29 9.52 -10.10 -12.57
CA LEU A 29 10.08 -8.77 -12.43
C LEU A 29 9.04 -7.94 -11.66
N GLU A 30 9.24 -7.85 -10.35
CA GLU A 30 8.28 -7.22 -9.43
C GLU A 30 9.03 -6.29 -8.51
N VAL A 31 8.45 -5.11 -8.32
CA VAL A 31 8.98 -4.17 -7.34
C VAL A 31 8.56 -4.60 -5.96
N THR A 32 9.53 -4.85 -5.08
CA THR A 32 9.31 -5.30 -3.71
C THR A 32 9.30 -4.14 -2.72
N SER A 33 10.06 -3.08 -2.98
CA SER A 33 10.15 -1.92 -2.11
C SER A 33 10.75 -0.71 -2.84
N PHE A 34 10.58 0.48 -2.27
CA PHE A 34 11.26 1.71 -2.69
C PHE A 34 11.89 2.40 -1.50
N THR A 35 13.12 2.89 -1.65
CA THR A 35 13.77 3.78 -0.67
C THR A 35 14.19 5.07 -1.36
N GLY A 36 13.94 6.22 -0.74
CA GLY A 36 14.32 7.50 -1.36
C GLY A 36 13.56 8.72 -0.87
N TYR A 37 14.18 9.88 -1.04
CA TYR A 37 13.63 11.23 -0.79
C TYR A 37 13.89 12.07 -2.04
N LEU A 38 12.94 12.92 -2.45
CA LEU A 38 12.95 14.01 -3.46
C LEU A 38 14.01 14.01 -4.60
N ASP A 39 15.29 13.81 -4.30
CA ASP A 39 16.43 13.79 -5.21
C ASP A 39 16.96 12.38 -5.55
N GLU A 40 16.52 11.29 -4.90
CA GLU A 40 16.95 9.93 -5.21
C GLU A 40 15.88 8.91 -4.81
N GLU A 41 15.71 7.86 -5.61
CA GLU A 41 14.80 6.74 -5.36
C GLU A 41 15.45 5.45 -5.85
N THR A 42 15.38 4.39 -5.05
CA THR A 42 15.82 3.04 -5.42
C THR A 42 14.65 2.09 -5.36
N ALA A 43 14.34 1.42 -6.46
CA ALA A 43 13.35 0.35 -6.52
C ALA A 43 14.05 -1.00 -6.36
N PHE A 44 13.54 -1.87 -5.49
CA PHE A 44 14.05 -3.23 -5.34
C PHE A 44 13.21 -4.18 -6.17
N VAL A 45 13.84 -5.04 -6.95
CA VAL A 45 13.19 -5.89 -7.94
C VAL A 45 13.68 -7.32 -7.82
N THR A 46 12.75 -8.27 -7.71
CA THR A 46 13.11 -9.69 -7.78
C THR A 46 13.17 -10.15 -9.23
N TYR A 47 14.28 -10.78 -9.65
CA TYR A 47 14.49 -11.30 -10.99
C TYR A 47 14.68 -12.82 -11.04
N GLY A 48 13.92 -13.48 -11.91
CA GLY A 48 14.18 -14.89 -12.27
C GLY A 48 13.87 -15.92 -11.18
N GLY A 49 13.03 -15.59 -10.20
CA GLY A 49 12.63 -16.53 -9.14
C GLY A 49 11.71 -17.66 -9.61
N ASP A 50 11.82 -18.81 -8.93
CA ASP A 50 10.86 -19.91 -8.94
C ASP A 50 9.54 -19.48 -8.29
N ARG A 51 8.43 -19.61 -9.03
CA ARG A 51 7.09 -19.29 -8.48
C ARG A 51 6.69 -20.18 -7.31
N GLN A 52 7.30 -21.34 -7.15
CA GLN A 52 7.03 -22.24 -6.02
C GLN A 52 7.66 -21.79 -4.70
N VAL A 53 8.62 -20.85 -4.74
CA VAL A 53 9.38 -20.39 -3.56
C VAL A 53 9.51 -18.88 -3.60
N TYR A 54 9.00 -18.19 -2.57
CA TYR A 54 8.90 -16.74 -2.56
C TYR A 54 10.24 -16.00 -2.78
N ASP A 55 11.32 -16.39 -2.08
CA ASP A 55 12.65 -15.74 -2.13
C ASP A 55 13.66 -16.45 -3.04
N SER A 56 13.22 -16.93 -4.20
CA SER A 56 14.08 -17.73 -5.09
C SER A 56 14.76 -16.93 -6.21
N GLY A 57 14.43 -15.65 -6.35
CA GLY A 57 14.98 -14.77 -7.38
C GLY A 57 16.23 -14.01 -6.94
N SER A 58 16.93 -13.41 -7.90
CA SER A 58 18.03 -12.47 -7.65
C SER A 58 17.50 -11.08 -7.38
N THR A 59 18.10 -10.34 -6.45
CA THR A 59 17.74 -8.94 -6.20
C THR A 59 18.39 -8.01 -7.22
N ILE A 60 17.59 -7.13 -7.80
CA ILE A 60 18.00 -6.01 -8.62
C ILE A 60 17.61 -4.72 -7.89
N CYS A 61 18.55 -3.80 -7.72
CA CYS A 61 18.29 -2.47 -7.18
C CYS A 61 18.32 -1.46 -8.34
N LEU A 62 17.19 -0.83 -8.66
CA LEU A 62 17.08 0.21 -9.69
C LEU A 62 17.18 1.58 -9.03
N SER A 63 18.35 2.21 -9.12
CA SER A 63 18.59 3.55 -8.54
C SER A 63 18.40 4.64 -9.59
N TYR A 64 17.51 5.57 -9.27
CA TYR A 64 17.19 6.79 -10.01
C TYR A 64 17.66 7.99 -9.18
N GLN A 65 18.55 8.81 -9.75
CA GLN A 65 19.02 10.02 -9.09
C GLN A 65 18.57 11.26 -9.87
N ARG A 66 18.03 12.26 -9.17
CA ARG A 66 17.55 13.49 -9.79
C ARG A 66 18.69 14.19 -10.52
N ASN A 67 18.48 14.37 -11.81
CA ASN A 67 19.38 15.09 -12.68
C ASN A 67 19.13 16.60 -12.56
N LYS A 68 20.01 17.30 -11.83
CA LYS A 68 19.94 18.76 -11.65
C LYS A 68 20.42 19.55 -12.88
N ILE A 69 21.08 18.88 -13.82
CA ILE A 69 21.67 19.50 -15.02
C ILE A 69 20.71 19.42 -16.21
N GLU A 70 20.03 18.28 -16.36
CA GLU A 70 19.07 18.01 -17.44
C GLU A 70 17.66 17.79 -16.86
N PRO A 71 16.83 18.86 -16.73
CA PRO A 71 15.51 18.76 -16.11
C PRO A 71 14.57 17.75 -16.77
N ASP A 72 14.65 17.60 -18.10
CA ASP A 72 13.78 16.71 -18.90
C ASP A 72 14.27 15.26 -18.99
N ALA A 73 15.32 14.91 -18.23
CA ALA A 73 15.91 13.58 -18.20
C ALA A 73 14.89 12.48 -17.85
N VAL A 74 15.13 11.27 -18.36
CA VAL A 74 14.22 10.12 -18.16
C VAL A 74 14.09 9.82 -16.66
N GLU A 75 15.18 9.80 -15.91
CA GLU A 75 15.19 9.59 -14.47
C GLU A 75 14.38 10.64 -13.71
N ASN A 76 14.35 11.91 -14.14
CA ASN A 76 13.52 12.94 -13.51
C ASN A 76 12.03 12.70 -13.74
N LYS A 77 11.64 12.24 -14.93
CA LYS A 77 10.24 11.88 -15.23
C LYS A 77 9.82 10.66 -14.43
N LEU A 78 10.69 9.66 -14.32
CA LEU A 78 10.45 8.48 -13.49
C LEU A 78 10.34 8.85 -12.01
N LEU A 79 11.18 9.74 -11.49
CA LEU A 79 11.06 10.26 -10.11
C LEU A 79 9.78 11.05 -9.86
N GLN A 80 9.17 11.65 -10.90
CA GLN A 80 7.91 12.39 -10.80
C GLN A 80 6.66 11.50 -10.99
N ASP A 81 6.80 10.29 -11.55
CA ASP A 81 5.68 9.38 -11.73
C ASP A 81 5.25 8.81 -10.37
N MET A 82 4.01 9.10 -9.98
CA MET A 82 3.42 8.56 -8.75
C MET A 82 3.06 7.08 -8.93
N ASN A 83 2.82 6.63 -10.16
CA ASN A 83 2.62 5.22 -10.46
C ASN A 83 3.98 4.51 -10.55
N ARG A 84 4.44 4.06 -9.38
CA ARG A 84 5.74 3.43 -9.22
C ARG A 84 5.91 2.13 -10.03
N PHE A 85 4.83 1.44 -10.41
CA PHE A 85 4.88 0.27 -11.30
C PHE A 85 5.30 0.62 -12.74
N ASN A 86 5.03 1.85 -13.20
CA ASN A 86 5.48 2.31 -14.52
C ASN A 86 7.00 2.52 -14.58
N LYS A 87 7.64 2.75 -13.42
CA LYS A 87 9.09 2.95 -13.31
C LYS A 87 9.89 1.70 -13.65
N THR A 88 9.25 0.53 -13.56
CA THR A 88 9.86 -0.78 -13.79
C THR A 88 9.20 -1.53 -14.96
N SER A 89 8.44 -0.86 -15.82
CA SER A 89 7.91 -1.47 -17.05
C SER A 89 8.55 -0.89 -18.30
N THR A 90 9.19 0.27 -18.19
CA THR A 90 9.74 1.02 -19.32
C THR A 90 11.26 0.90 -19.38
N ASN A 91 11.75 0.03 -20.27
CA ASN A 91 13.16 -0.11 -20.68
C ASN A 91 14.11 -0.77 -19.66
N HIS A 92 13.88 -2.03 -19.30
CA HIS A 92 14.98 -2.81 -18.74
C HIS A 92 16.07 -3.04 -19.79
N PRO A 93 17.34 -2.67 -19.52
CA PRO A 93 18.44 -3.17 -20.31
C PRO A 93 18.35 -4.69 -20.32
N LYS A 94 18.68 -5.35 -21.43
CA LYS A 94 18.96 -6.79 -21.40
C LYS A 94 20.14 -6.99 -20.46
N LEU A 95 19.87 -7.34 -19.20
CA LEU A 95 20.88 -7.55 -18.18
C LEU A 95 21.66 -8.80 -18.55
N LYS A 96 22.90 -8.60 -18.99
CA LYS A 96 23.79 -9.71 -19.35
C LYS A 96 24.42 -10.36 -18.12
N ASN A 97 24.58 -9.58 -17.04
CA ASN A 97 25.22 -10.00 -15.80
C ASN A 97 24.28 -9.67 -14.64
N ILE A 98 23.88 -10.71 -13.91
CA ILE A 98 23.13 -10.63 -12.66
C ILE A 98 23.99 -11.28 -11.61
N TYR A 99 24.21 -10.57 -10.51
CA TYR A 99 25.10 -10.99 -9.44
C TYR A 99 24.34 -11.81 -8.38
N PRO A 100 25.02 -12.75 -7.69
CA PRO A 100 24.40 -13.55 -6.63
C PRO A 100 23.96 -12.76 -5.39
N THR A 101 24.53 -11.57 -5.17
CA THR A 101 24.13 -10.62 -4.12
C THR A 101 22.99 -9.72 -4.65
N ALA A 102 23.17 -8.40 -4.67
CA ALA A 102 22.31 -7.49 -5.41
C ALA A 102 22.99 -6.97 -6.67
N THR A 103 22.21 -6.83 -7.73
CA THR A 103 22.63 -6.13 -8.95
C THR A 103 22.12 -4.70 -8.89
N LEU A 104 23.01 -3.74 -8.63
CA LEU A 104 22.68 -2.32 -8.66
C LEU A 104 22.72 -1.80 -10.08
N ILE A 105 21.60 -1.25 -10.53
CA ILE A 105 21.42 -0.60 -11.83
C ILE A 105 21.23 0.89 -11.57
N LYS A 106 22.20 1.70 -12.01
CA LYS A 106 22.09 3.16 -11.98
C LYS A 106 21.71 3.69 -13.35
N ILE A 107 20.66 4.50 -13.38
CA ILE A 107 20.16 5.18 -14.59
C ILE A 107 20.52 6.66 -14.47
N VAL A 108 21.39 7.14 -15.36
CA VAL A 108 21.86 8.54 -15.37
C VAL A 108 21.88 9.07 -16.79
N THR A 109 21.21 10.20 -17.04
CA THR A 109 21.31 10.92 -18.31
C THR A 109 22.50 11.87 -18.29
N SER A 110 23.33 11.83 -19.33
CA SER A 110 24.42 12.77 -19.54
C SER A 110 24.53 13.17 -21.01
N HIS A 111 24.52 14.48 -21.26
CA HIS A 111 24.56 15.06 -22.60
C HIS A 111 23.46 14.50 -23.51
N ALA A 112 22.23 14.45 -23.01
CA ALA A 112 21.05 13.86 -23.68
C ALA A 112 21.15 12.35 -24.00
N ASN A 113 22.14 11.64 -23.46
CA ASN A 113 22.27 10.19 -23.60
C ASN A 113 22.00 9.50 -22.26
N LEU A 114 21.11 8.51 -22.28
CA LEU A 114 20.83 7.64 -21.14
C LEU A 114 21.98 6.65 -20.95
N MET A 115 22.67 6.73 -19.81
CA MET A 115 23.64 5.73 -19.38
C MET A 115 23.00 4.81 -18.35
N VAL A 116 23.12 3.51 -18.59
CA VAL A 116 22.72 2.49 -17.63
C VAL A 116 23.94 1.69 -17.24
N THR A 117 24.28 1.72 -15.95
CA THR A 117 25.41 0.97 -15.39
C THR A 117 24.88 -0.12 -14.46
N ALA A 118 25.43 -1.32 -14.59
CA ALA A 118 25.09 -2.46 -13.73
C ALA A 118 26.35 -2.89 -12.97
N THR A 119 26.30 -2.85 -11.64
CA THR A 119 27.39 -3.21 -10.75
C THR A 119 26.89 -4.19 -9.69
N GLU A 120 27.79 -5.03 -9.18
CA GLU A 120 27.49 -5.83 -7.99
C GLU A 120 27.46 -4.90 -6.77
N ASP A 121 26.43 -5.02 -5.94
CA ASP A 121 26.42 -4.45 -4.61
C ASP A 121 26.61 -5.58 -3.59
N GLU A 122 27.87 -5.79 -3.20
CA GLU A 122 28.25 -6.80 -2.20
C GLU A 122 27.82 -6.42 -0.77
N ASN A 123 27.54 -5.13 -0.55
CA ASN A 123 27.17 -4.59 0.76
C ASN A 123 25.67 -4.50 0.95
N TRP A 124 24.89 -4.55 -0.12
CA TRP A 124 23.44 -4.59 -0.02
C TRP A 124 23.01 -5.84 0.74
N ARG A 125 22.47 -5.62 1.94
CA ARG A 125 21.74 -6.61 2.73
C ARG A 125 20.58 -5.88 3.39
N PRO A 126 19.35 -6.35 3.23
CA PRO A 126 18.26 -5.81 4.02
C PRO A 126 18.53 -6.07 5.51
N GLU A 127 18.37 -5.04 6.35
CA GLU A 127 18.61 -5.13 7.78
C GLU A 127 17.34 -5.60 8.49
N PHE A 128 17.09 -6.91 8.45
CA PHE A 128 15.96 -7.50 9.16
C PHE A 128 16.24 -7.69 10.66
N LEU A 129 15.23 -7.40 11.47
CA LEU A 129 15.30 -7.52 12.92
C LEU A 129 14.85 -8.90 13.40
N PRO A 130 15.41 -9.45 14.49
CA PRO A 130 14.89 -10.68 15.09
C PRO A 130 13.53 -10.43 15.74
N ILE A 131 12.74 -11.49 15.96
CA ILE A 131 11.47 -11.40 16.69
C ILE A 131 11.72 -10.95 18.15
N PRO A 132 11.15 -9.82 18.59
CA PRO A 132 11.20 -9.40 19.98
C PRO A 132 10.54 -10.41 20.92
N THR A 133 11.02 -10.53 22.16
CA THR A 133 10.48 -11.51 23.13
C THR A 133 8.98 -11.36 23.38
N PHE A 134 8.45 -10.13 23.37
CA PHE A 134 7.04 -9.87 23.59
C PHE A 134 6.13 -10.28 22.41
N LEU A 135 6.71 -10.64 21.25
CA LEU A 135 6.00 -11.18 20.08
C LEU A 135 6.27 -12.67 19.87
N SER A 136 7.05 -13.31 20.74
CA SER A 136 7.47 -14.71 20.59
C SER A 136 6.35 -15.74 20.75
N HIS A 137 5.18 -15.32 21.23
CA HIS A 137 3.98 -16.16 21.31
C HIS A 137 3.25 -16.30 19.97
N ILE A 138 3.56 -15.44 18.99
CA ILE A 138 2.94 -15.45 17.67
C ILE A 138 3.57 -16.56 16.83
N ALA A 139 2.74 -17.27 16.05
CA ALA A 139 3.21 -18.32 15.17
C ALA A 139 4.18 -17.76 14.12
N THR A 140 5.16 -18.57 13.71
CA THR A 140 6.14 -18.19 12.68
C THR A 140 6.06 -19.10 11.46
N VAL A 141 6.30 -18.52 10.29
CA VAL A 141 6.38 -19.23 9.01
C VAL A 141 7.69 -18.88 8.33
N ASN A 142 8.43 -19.87 7.86
CA ASN A 142 9.63 -19.58 7.08
C ASN A 142 9.22 -19.11 5.68
N ILE A 143 9.83 -18.01 5.20
CA ILE A 143 9.53 -17.42 3.89
C ILE A 143 9.75 -18.40 2.73
N SER A 144 10.63 -19.39 2.88
CA SER A 144 10.85 -20.44 1.87
C SER A 144 9.68 -21.43 1.75
N GLU A 145 8.77 -21.47 2.73
CA GLU A 145 7.53 -22.26 2.66
C GLU A 145 6.40 -21.53 1.92
N LEU A 146 6.57 -20.24 1.60
CA LEU A 146 5.59 -19.44 0.89
C LEU A 146 5.74 -19.63 -0.62
N ARG A 147 4.61 -19.88 -1.28
CA ARG A 147 4.50 -19.85 -2.74
C ARG A 147 4.02 -18.48 -3.17
N TYR A 148 4.76 -17.79 -4.02
CA TYR A 148 4.30 -16.53 -4.61
C TYR A 148 3.14 -16.77 -5.60
N GLU A 149 2.08 -15.97 -5.52
CA GLU A 149 0.96 -16.02 -6.48
C GLU A 149 0.91 -14.77 -7.36
N ASN A 150 0.75 -13.59 -6.77
CA ASN A 150 0.79 -12.29 -7.43
C ASN A 150 0.93 -11.15 -6.41
N THR A 151 1.34 -9.97 -6.87
CA THR A 151 1.41 -8.75 -6.06
C THR A 151 0.04 -8.09 -5.99
N LEU A 152 -0.33 -7.62 -4.79
CA LEU A 152 -1.60 -6.94 -4.51
C LEU A 152 -1.38 -5.43 -4.37
N SER A 153 -0.34 -5.02 -3.64
CA SER A 153 0.08 -3.63 -3.46
C SER A 153 1.61 -3.56 -3.41
N MET A 154 2.18 -2.37 -3.20
CA MET A 154 3.63 -2.14 -3.19
C MET A 154 4.41 -3.05 -2.23
N ASP A 155 3.80 -3.43 -1.11
CA ASP A 155 4.40 -4.22 -0.04
C ASP A 155 3.56 -5.44 0.36
N VAL A 156 2.41 -5.67 -0.29
CA VAL A 156 1.54 -6.82 -0.01
C VAL A 156 1.48 -7.73 -1.23
N ASP A 157 1.85 -8.99 -1.01
CA ASP A 157 1.71 -10.06 -1.98
C ASP A 157 0.64 -11.06 -1.59
N ARG A 158 -0.01 -11.65 -2.59
CA ARG A 158 -0.79 -12.85 -2.42
C ARG A 158 0.13 -14.06 -2.45
N VAL A 159 0.07 -14.88 -1.40
CA VAL A 159 0.91 -16.06 -1.24
C VAL A 159 0.09 -17.31 -0.91
N GLY A 160 0.58 -18.46 -1.34
CA GLY A 160 0.08 -19.76 -0.97
C GLY A 160 0.89 -20.36 0.17
N TYR A 161 0.21 -20.83 1.23
CA TYR A 161 0.82 -21.56 2.34
C TYR A 161 -0.07 -22.74 2.76
N ARG A 162 0.52 -23.95 2.83
CA ARG A 162 -0.18 -25.20 3.20
C ARG A 162 -1.52 -25.44 2.48
N GLY A 163 -1.60 -25.05 1.22
CA GLY A 163 -2.81 -25.22 0.38
C GLY A 163 -3.89 -24.16 0.59
N GLN A 164 -3.64 -23.14 1.41
CA GLN A 164 -4.51 -21.97 1.58
C GLN A 164 -3.83 -20.72 1.01
N THR A 165 -4.62 -19.67 0.78
CA THR A 165 -4.16 -18.37 0.26
C THR A 165 -4.19 -17.34 1.37
N PHE A 166 -3.13 -16.55 1.46
CA PHE A 166 -2.95 -15.47 2.42
C PHE A 166 -2.46 -14.20 1.72
N ALA A 167 -2.60 -13.07 2.41
CA ALA A 167 -1.87 -11.85 2.09
C ALA A 167 -0.61 -11.81 2.95
N PHE A 168 0.55 -11.59 2.33
CA PHE A 168 1.82 -11.40 3.01
C PHE A 168 2.24 -9.94 2.84
N LYS A 169 2.27 -9.20 3.94
CA LYS A 169 2.81 -7.84 3.98
C LYS A 169 4.29 -7.90 4.36
N GLN A 170 5.14 -7.39 3.49
CA GLN A 170 6.58 -7.32 3.67
C GLN A 170 6.92 -6.25 4.71
N ALA A 171 7.88 -6.53 5.59
CA ALA A 171 8.43 -5.50 6.46
C ALA A 171 9.25 -4.52 5.59
N PRO A 172 9.10 -3.19 5.77
CA PRO A 172 9.93 -2.23 5.05
C PRO A 172 11.41 -2.44 5.41
N ASP A 173 12.28 -2.37 4.40
CA ASP A 173 13.69 -2.81 4.44
C ASP A 173 14.62 -2.05 5.41
N GLU A 174 14.13 -1.17 6.28
CA GLU A 174 15.02 -0.28 7.04
C GLU A 174 14.59 0.06 8.48
N ARG A 175 13.43 -0.35 9.01
CA ARG A 175 12.92 0.27 10.27
C ARG A 175 12.09 -0.62 11.20
N GLU A 176 12.11 -0.25 12.48
CA GLU A 176 11.26 -0.76 13.57
C GLU A 176 9.76 -0.75 13.25
N GLY A 177 9.31 0.08 12.30
CA GLY A 177 7.89 0.21 11.94
C GLY A 177 7.20 -1.11 11.61
N GLY A 178 7.88 -2.04 10.92
CA GLY A 178 7.29 -3.37 10.64
C GLY A 178 7.00 -4.19 11.91
N LEU A 179 7.84 -4.06 12.94
CA LEU A 179 7.61 -4.70 14.25
C LEU A 179 6.54 -3.98 15.05
N GLU A 180 6.45 -2.65 14.92
CA GLU A 180 5.40 -1.85 15.56
C GLU A 180 4.02 -2.21 15.01
N GLU A 181 3.87 -2.36 13.70
CA GLU A 181 2.63 -2.79 13.08
C GLU A 181 2.21 -4.20 13.54
N ILE A 182 3.14 -5.15 13.59
CA ILE A 182 2.90 -6.49 14.15
C ILE A 182 2.43 -6.39 15.62
N ALA A 183 3.05 -5.51 16.42
CA ALA A 183 2.69 -5.31 17.81
C ALA A 183 1.29 -4.68 17.98
N ILE A 184 0.90 -3.76 17.09
CA ILE A 184 -0.45 -3.17 17.06
C ILE A 184 -1.47 -4.26 16.73
N LEU A 185 -1.24 -5.05 15.68
CA LEU A 185 -2.14 -6.14 15.29
C LEU A 185 -2.27 -7.21 16.38
N ASP A 186 -1.17 -7.59 17.04
CA ASP A 186 -1.21 -8.54 18.16
C ASP A 186 -2.07 -8.03 19.32
N ARG A 187 -2.00 -6.72 19.62
CA ARG A 187 -2.85 -6.09 20.66
C ARG A 187 -4.33 -6.00 20.24
N LEU A 188 -4.62 -6.05 18.94
CA LEU A 188 -5.96 -5.98 18.37
C LEU A 188 -6.53 -7.34 17.96
N ARG A 189 -5.84 -8.45 18.24
CA ARG A 189 -6.21 -9.83 17.84
C ARG A 189 -7.62 -10.31 18.21
N ASP A 190 -8.29 -9.63 19.14
CA ASP A 190 -9.65 -9.96 19.57
C ASP A 190 -10.71 -9.00 18.97
N SER A 191 -10.31 -8.03 18.14
CA SER A 191 -11.21 -7.13 17.41
C SER A 191 -11.76 -7.81 16.16
N PRO A 192 -13.08 -7.87 15.96
CA PRO A 192 -13.67 -8.41 14.74
C PRO A 192 -13.66 -7.41 13.56
N ASN A 193 -13.17 -6.18 13.78
CA ASN A 193 -13.19 -5.10 12.79
C ASN A 193 -11.80 -4.77 12.24
N ILE A 194 -10.77 -5.46 12.73
CA ILE A 194 -9.37 -5.32 12.30
C ILE A 194 -8.94 -6.66 11.70
N ILE A 195 -8.09 -6.60 10.68
CA ILE A 195 -7.60 -7.81 10.01
C ILE A 195 -6.73 -8.64 10.96
N ASP A 196 -6.90 -9.96 10.93
CA ASP A 196 -6.16 -10.86 11.81
C ASP A 196 -4.68 -10.97 11.43
N LEU A 197 -3.83 -11.10 12.45
CA LEU A 197 -2.43 -11.50 12.31
C LEU A 197 -2.32 -13.03 12.41
N GLU A 198 -2.00 -13.69 11.30
CA GLU A 198 -1.94 -15.15 11.22
C GLU A 198 -0.57 -15.69 11.66
N ALA A 199 0.51 -15.08 11.17
CA ALA A 199 1.87 -15.47 11.49
C ALA A 199 2.87 -14.38 11.17
N ILE A 200 4.01 -14.38 11.89
CA ILE A 200 5.19 -13.62 11.50
C ILE A 200 5.97 -14.44 10.46
N VAL A 201 6.33 -13.81 9.35
CA VAL A 201 7.17 -14.44 8.33
C VAL A 201 8.63 -14.17 8.67
N VAL A 202 9.44 -15.23 8.67
CA VAL A 202 10.88 -15.14 8.97
C VAL A 202 11.73 -15.77 7.89
N ASP A 203 12.98 -15.34 7.81
CA ASP A 203 13.98 -16.02 6.99
C ASP A 203 14.60 -17.23 7.71
N LYS A 204 15.63 -17.83 7.09
CA LYS A 204 16.38 -18.98 7.63
C LYS A 204 17.12 -18.68 8.94
N ASP A 205 17.41 -17.41 9.20
CA ASP A 205 18.17 -16.93 10.36
C ASP A 205 17.20 -16.43 11.48
N ASN A 206 15.89 -16.64 11.30
CA ASN A 206 14.78 -16.16 12.16
C ASN A 206 14.66 -14.64 12.23
N LEU A 207 15.08 -13.93 11.18
CA LEU A 207 14.87 -12.50 11.06
C LEU A 207 13.50 -12.22 10.41
N VAL A 208 12.80 -11.21 10.91
CA VAL A 208 11.44 -10.85 10.49
C VAL A 208 11.47 -10.27 9.08
N ARG A 209 10.68 -10.90 8.20
CA ARG A 209 10.48 -10.51 6.81
C ARG A 209 9.15 -9.81 6.57
N GLY A 210 8.26 -9.82 7.57
CA GLY A 210 6.92 -9.28 7.50
C GLY A 210 5.93 -10.18 8.22
N PHE A 211 4.67 -10.14 7.82
CA PHE A 211 3.61 -10.92 8.45
C PHE A 211 2.51 -11.33 7.48
N MET A 212 1.83 -12.44 7.81
CA MET A 212 0.71 -12.98 7.07
C MET A 212 -0.62 -12.56 7.68
N MET A 213 -1.57 -12.31 6.79
CA MET A 213 -2.97 -11.99 7.09
C MET A 213 -3.90 -12.85 6.23
N PRO A 214 -5.18 -13.01 6.62
CA PRO A 214 -6.18 -13.61 5.75
C PRO A 214 -6.29 -12.88 4.41
N TYR A 215 -6.42 -13.63 3.32
CA TYR A 215 -6.65 -13.02 2.01
C TYR A 215 -8.12 -12.61 1.83
N MET A 216 -8.36 -11.31 1.67
CA MET A 216 -9.68 -10.75 1.40
C MET A 216 -9.97 -10.78 -0.11
N HIS A 217 -10.69 -11.80 -0.56
CA HIS A 217 -10.96 -12.04 -1.99
C HIS A 217 -11.79 -10.96 -2.70
N HIS A 218 -12.52 -10.12 -1.96
CA HIS A 218 -13.26 -8.99 -2.50
C HIS A 218 -12.42 -7.71 -2.62
N GLY A 219 -11.15 -7.74 -2.20
CA GLY A 219 -10.26 -6.59 -2.27
C GLY A 219 -10.62 -5.49 -1.27
N THR A 220 -10.27 -4.27 -1.66
CA THR A 220 -10.51 -3.04 -0.91
C THR A 220 -11.95 -2.57 -1.07
N LEU A 221 -12.36 -1.60 -0.24
CA LEU A 221 -13.65 -0.94 -0.41
C LEU A 221 -13.77 -0.21 -1.77
N GLU A 222 -12.65 0.30 -2.29
CA GLU A 222 -12.59 0.93 -3.62
C GLU A 222 -12.89 -0.10 -4.72
N ASP A 223 -12.25 -1.29 -4.68
CA ASP A 223 -12.52 -2.37 -5.63
C ASP A 223 -14.02 -2.75 -5.67
N ILE A 224 -14.65 -2.84 -4.50
CA ILE A 224 -16.08 -3.15 -4.37
C ILE A 224 -16.93 -2.04 -4.98
N GLN A 225 -16.64 -0.77 -4.67
CA GLN A 225 -17.39 0.37 -5.18
C GLN A 225 -17.26 0.49 -6.70
N GLU A 226 -16.07 0.29 -7.25
CA GLU A 226 -15.85 0.28 -8.70
C GLU A 226 -16.61 -0.85 -9.40
N SER A 227 -16.63 -2.04 -8.82
CA SER A 227 -17.32 -3.19 -9.43
C SER A 227 -18.84 -3.01 -9.50
N GLU A 228 -19.47 -2.51 -8.43
CA GLU A 228 -20.92 -2.24 -8.38
C GLU A 228 -21.33 -1.10 -9.32
N LEU A 229 -20.48 -0.07 -9.47
CA LEU A 229 -20.70 1.01 -10.43
C LEU A 229 -20.72 0.51 -11.88
N VAL A 230 -19.90 -0.48 -12.22
CA VAL A 230 -19.87 -1.12 -13.55
C VAL A 230 -21.15 -1.92 -13.80
N ASP A 231 -21.66 -2.58 -12.77
CA ASP A 231 -22.91 -3.36 -12.84
C ASP A 231 -24.18 -2.48 -12.78
N GLY A 232 -24.03 -1.19 -12.47
CA GLY A 232 -25.12 -0.21 -12.43
C GLY A 232 -26.03 -0.35 -11.21
N SER A 233 -25.62 -1.12 -10.20
CA SER A 233 -26.31 -1.27 -8.91
C SER A 233 -25.77 -0.25 -7.90
N ALA A 234 -26.67 0.57 -7.34
CA ALA A 234 -26.32 1.40 -6.19
C ALA A 234 -26.29 0.55 -4.91
N ILE A 235 -25.29 0.76 -4.06
CA ILE A 235 -25.16 0.05 -2.79
C ILE A 235 -26.24 0.56 -1.82
N GLY A 236 -27.09 -0.35 -1.35
CA GLY A 236 -28.19 0.01 -0.44
C GLY A 236 -27.70 0.71 0.83
N TRP A 237 -28.40 1.77 1.26
CA TRP A 237 -28.05 2.53 2.48
C TRP A 237 -27.82 1.66 3.73
N PRO A 238 -28.61 0.60 4.00
CA PRO A 238 -28.35 -0.26 5.17
C PRO A 238 -26.97 -0.92 5.15
N LEU A 239 -26.47 -1.31 3.96
CA LEU A 239 -25.14 -1.90 3.82
C LEU A 239 -24.05 -0.84 4.01
N ARG A 240 -24.20 0.34 3.40
CA ARG A 240 -23.30 1.49 3.59
C ARG A 240 -23.18 1.88 5.07
N LEU A 241 -24.31 1.94 5.78
CA LEU A 241 -24.34 2.21 7.21
C LEU A 241 -23.68 1.09 8.04
N SER A 242 -23.85 -0.17 7.63
CA SER A 242 -23.14 -1.29 8.27
C SER A 242 -21.62 -1.15 8.14
N TRP A 243 -21.11 -0.81 6.95
CA TRP A 243 -19.68 -0.57 6.74
C TRP A 243 -19.18 0.62 7.56
N ALA A 244 -19.88 1.75 7.53
CA ALA A 244 -19.57 2.92 8.34
C ALA A 244 -19.40 2.57 9.84
N ARG A 245 -20.28 1.74 10.38
CA ARG A 245 -20.21 1.28 11.77
C ARG A 245 -19.04 0.34 12.03
N GLN A 246 -18.75 -0.59 11.13
CA GLN A 246 -17.61 -1.53 11.27
C GLN A 246 -16.28 -0.78 11.22
N ILE A 247 -16.13 0.12 10.24
CA ILE A 247 -14.99 1.03 10.10
C ILE A 247 -14.80 1.84 11.38
N THR A 248 -15.86 2.49 11.88
CA THR A 248 -15.79 3.30 13.11
C THR A 248 -15.45 2.44 14.33
N ARG A 249 -15.97 1.22 14.44
CA ARG A 249 -15.58 0.28 15.51
C ARG A 249 -14.11 -0.09 15.46
N GLY A 250 -13.55 -0.30 14.26
CA GLY A 250 -12.11 -0.50 14.09
C GLY A 250 -11.29 0.68 14.64
N VAL A 251 -11.72 1.93 14.37
CA VAL A 251 -11.07 3.12 14.95
C VAL A 251 -11.20 3.17 16.47
N VAL A 252 -12.37 2.83 17.02
CA VAL A 252 -12.58 2.74 18.48
C VAL A 252 -11.62 1.73 19.11
N ASP A 253 -11.50 0.55 18.53
CA ASP A 253 -10.62 -0.51 19.02
C ASP A 253 -9.15 -0.06 18.96
N LEU A 254 -8.74 0.59 17.87
CA LEU A 254 -7.39 1.17 17.71
C LEU A 254 -7.10 2.25 18.76
N HIS A 255 -8.01 3.21 18.95
CA HIS A 255 -7.86 4.28 19.94
C HIS A 255 -7.83 3.75 21.37
N SER A 256 -8.50 2.62 21.65
CA SER A 256 -8.53 2.00 22.98
C SER A 256 -7.15 1.51 23.43
N ILE A 257 -6.26 1.21 22.48
CA ILE A 257 -4.88 0.79 22.73
C ILE A 257 -3.88 1.95 22.60
N GLY A 258 -4.37 3.18 22.39
CA GLY A 258 -3.53 4.38 22.23
C GLY A 258 -2.70 4.36 20.94
N ALA A 259 -3.09 3.56 19.96
CA ALA A 259 -2.55 3.64 18.61
C ALA A 259 -3.41 4.65 17.82
N TYR A 260 -2.74 5.55 17.10
CA TYR A 260 -3.40 6.54 16.25
C TYR A 260 -2.86 6.38 14.84
N ASN A 261 -3.76 6.36 13.87
CA ASN A 261 -3.39 6.17 12.49
C ASN A 261 -4.40 6.79 11.53
N ALA A 262 -3.89 7.48 10.50
CA ALA A 262 -4.74 8.16 9.53
C ALA A 262 -5.48 7.18 8.59
N VAL A 263 -5.12 5.88 8.54
CA VAL A 263 -5.76 4.87 7.67
C VAL A 263 -5.88 3.49 8.34
N LEU A 264 -7.08 2.90 8.34
CA LEU A 264 -7.44 1.71 9.16
C LEU A 264 -6.76 0.37 8.84
N ILE A 265 -6.06 0.24 7.71
CA ILE A 265 -5.51 -1.06 7.24
C ILE A 265 -4.01 -1.02 6.93
N ASP A 266 -3.37 0.13 7.10
CA ASP A 266 -1.93 0.29 6.94
C ASP A 266 -1.41 1.09 8.12
N PHE A 267 -0.87 0.38 9.13
CA PHE A 267 -0.41 0.98 10.39
C PHE A 267 0.89 1.75 10.27
N LEU A 268 1.44 1.83 9.05
CA LEU A 268 2.69 2.51 8.78
C LEU A 268 2.49 3.95 8.25
N PRO A 269 3.45 4.83 8.57
CA PRO A 269 3.50 6.23 8.12
C PRO A 269 3.31 6.45 6.61
N ALA A 270 3.75 5.47 5.82
CA ALA A 270 3.76 5.55 4.36
C ALA A 270 2.34 5.56 3.76
N GLY A 271 1.32 5.15 4.53
CA GLY A 271 -0.08 5.14 4.12
C GLY A 271 -0.81 6.48 4.24
N ILE A 272 -0.22 7.51 4.87
CA ILE A 272 -0.88 8.81 4.99
C ILE A 272 -0.82 9.55 3.66
N THR A 273 -1.97 9.81 3.07
CA THR A 273 -2.09 10.61 1.86
C THR A 273 -2.71 11.99 2.17
N LYS A 274 -2.36 13.00 1.38
CA LYS A 274 -2.89 14.37 1.57
C LYS A 274 -4.40 14.43 1.43
N GLU A 275 -4.98 13.52 0.66
CA GLU A 275 -6.41 13.45 0.34
C GLU A 275 -7.26 13.05 1.56
N PHE A 276 -6.70 12.24 2.45
CA PHE A 276 -7.37 11.75 3.66
C PHE A 276 -6.81 12.37 4.95
N ALA A 277 -5.70 13.11 4.89
CA ALA A 277 -5.07 13.73 6.05
C ALA A 277 -5.87 14.93 6.58
N ALA A 278 -5.85 15.09 7.91
CA ALA A 278 -6.39 16.28 8.57
C ALA A 278 -5.60 17.55 8.18
N PRO A 279 -6.22 18.75 8.17
CA PRO A 279 -5.54 19.98 7.77
C PRO A 279 -4.26 20.25 8.56
N GLU A 280 -4.26 19.95 9.86
CA GLU A 280 -3.09 20.10 10.72
C GLU A 280 -1.99 19.07 10.42
N VAL A 281 -2.35 17.88 9.92
CA VAL A 281 -1.38 16.88 9.44
C VAL A 281 -0.80 17.34 8.12
N VAL A 282 -1.62 17.88 7.20
CA VAL A 282 -1.15 18.44 5.93
C VAL A 282 -0.08 19.51 6.17
N VAL A 283 -0.38 20.48 7.02
CA VAL A 283 0.57 21.56 7.34
C VAL A 283 1.81 21.01 8.03
N LYS A 284 1.66 20.30 9.16
CA LYS A 284 2.81 19.90 9.97
C LYS A 284 3.69 18.88 9.26
N PHE A 285 3.10 17.81 8.70
CA PHE A 285 3.86 16.69 8.15
C PHE A 285 4.35 16.97 6.72
N PHE A 286 3.50 17.52 5.85
CA PHE A 286 3.86 17.70 4.44
C PHE A 286 4.45 19.07 4.10
N GLU A 287 4.25 20.10 4.92
CA GLU A 287 4.76 21.46 4.66
C GLU A 287 5.87 21.87 5.62
N GLU A 288 5.80 21.43 6.88
CA GLU A 288 6.77 21.80 7.93
C GLU A 288 7.77 20.67 8.29
N ASP A 289 7.71 19.53 7.60
CA ASP A 289 8.56 18.34 7.84
C ASP A 289 8.58 17.90 9.32
N ALA A 290 7.46 18.05 10.03
CA ALA A 290 7.33 17.63 11.42
C ALA A 290 7.45 16.10 11.56
N ASP A 291 7.91 15.67 12.73
CA ASP A 291 7.97 14.24 13.06
C ASP A 291 6.56 13.62 13.04
N LEU A 292 6.45 12.43 12.45
CA LEU A 292 5.17 11.80 12.24
C LEU A 292 4.44 11.49 13.55
N GLU A 293 5.14 10.98 14.56
CA GLU A 293 4.51 10.62 15.84
C GLU A 293 3.85 11.83 16.48
N SER A 294 4.36 13.03 16.20
CA SER A 294 3.81 14.29 16.71
C SER A 294 2.49 14.73 16.05
N VAL A 295 2.15 14.16 14.89
CA VAL A 295 0.93 14.51 14.14
C VAL A 295 -0.14 13.41 14.18
N LEU A 296 0.24 12.18 14.54
CA LEU A 296 -0.68 11.05 14.74
C LEU A 296 -1.45 11.21 16.04
N THR A 297 -2.68 11.71 15.93
CA THR A 297 -3.52 12.00 17.10
C THR A 297 -4.94 11.48 16.86
N GLY A 298 -5.66 11.16 17.94
CA GLY A 298 -7.07 10.77 17.86
C GLY A 298 -7.91 11.72 16.98
N PRO A 299 -7.87 13.05 17.19
CA PRO A 299 -8.59 13.99 16.33
C PRO A 299 -8.19 13.95 14.84
N ALA A 300 -6.92 13.67 14.51
CA ALA A 300 -6.48 13.53 13.12
C ALA A 300 -7.15 12.32 12.46
N ASP A 301 -7.17 11.18 13.16
CA ASP A 301 -7.86 9.97 12.70
C ASP A 301 -9.35 10.20 12.50
N ILE A 302 -9.98 11.00 13.37
CA ILE A 302 -11.40 11.33 13.26
C ILE A 302 -11.68 12.13 11.99
N TYR A 303 -10.78 13.02 11.60
CA TYR A 303 -10.93 13.73 10.33
C TYR A 303 -10.85 12.77 9.14
N SER A 304 -9.84 11.88 9.13
CA SER A 304 -9.69 10.84 8.10
C SER A 304 -10.90 9.90 8.05
N LEU A 305 -11.41 9.49 9.22
CA LEU A 305 -12.66 8.75 9.35
C LEU A 305 -13.83 9.52 8.74
N GLY A 306 -13.95 10.82 9.00
CA GLY A 306 -14.97 11.68 8.39
C GLY A 306 -14.95 11.62 6.86
N ILE A 307 -13.76 11.67 6.25
CA ILE A 307 -13.60 11.54 4.80
C ILE A 307 -14.03 10.15 4.33
N ILE A 308 -13.59 9.08 5.02
CA ILE A 308 -13.96 7.70 4.69
C ILE A 308 -15.48 7.50 4.78
N LEU A 309 -16.12 8.01 5.83
CA LEU A 309 -17.57 7.96 6.02
C LEU A 309 -18.32 8.71 4.90
N GLN A 310 -17.75 9.80 4.40
CA GLN A 310 -18.27 10.53 3.26
C GLN A 310 -18.12 9.73 1.95
N CYS A 311 -16.99 9.08 1.74
CA CYS A 311 -16.71 8.18 0.62
C CYS A 311 -17.69 7.00 0.60
N VAL A 312 -17.90 6.35 1.75
CA VAL A 312 -18.89 5.26 1.93
C VAL A 312 -20.30 5.72 1.55
N ALA A 313 -20.70 6.92 1.98
CA ALA A 313 -22.03 7.44 1.69
C ALA A 313 -22.28 7.75 0.20
N LYS A 314 -21.23 7.87 -0.61
CA LYS A 314 -21.32 8.23 -2.04
C LYS A 314 -20.91 7.15 -3.00
N GLU A 315 -20.28 6.10 -2.49
CA GLU A 315 -19.70 5.05 -3.33
C GLU A 315 -18.61 5.66 -4.24
N LYS A 316 -17.72 6.48 -3.65
CA LYS A 316 -16.61 7.14 -4.34
C LYS A 316 -15.33 7.08 -3.53
N SER A 317 -14.20 6.88 -4.19
CA SER A 317 -12.88 6.79 -3.56
C SER A 317 -12.20 8.13 -3.24
N SER A 318 -12.82 9.27 -3.58
CA SER A 318 -12.24 10.60 -3.33
C SER A 318 -13.19 11.57 -2.61
N ASN A 319 -12.59 12.48 -1.84
CA ASN A 319 -13.26 13.55 -1.13
C ASN A 319 -14.10 14.41 -2.08
N CYS A 320 -15.38 14.59 -1.76
CA CYS A 320 -16.29 15.43 -2.55
C CYS A 320 -17.44 15.97 -1.68
N ASP A 321 -18.33 16.83 -2.19
CA ASP A 321 -19.50 17.32 -1.44
C ASP A 321 -20.66 16.30 -1.41
N PHE A 322 -21.40 16.18 -0.29
CA PHE A 322 -22.41 15.14 0.01
C PHE A 322 -23.45 14.92 -1.09
N GLY A 323 -23.82 15.98 -1.82
CA GLY A 323 -24.76 15.92 -2.94
C GLY A 323 -26.03 15.08 -2.64
N ASP A 324 -26.49 14.34 -3.64
CA ASP A 324 -27.61 13.39 -3.53
C ASP A 324 -27.15 11.95 -3.21
N SER A 325 -26.39 11.80 -2.12
CA SER A 325 -25.90 10.50 -1.63
C SER A 325 -27.01 9.55 -1.13
N GLY A 326 -28.24 10.05 -0.96
CA GLY A 326 -29.30 9.35 -0.23
C GLY A 326 -29.02 9.17 1.27
N ALA A 327 -27.94 9.75 1.79
CA ALA A 327 -27.59 9.69 3.21
C ALA A 327 -28.56 10.56 4.06
N PRO A 328 -29.07 10.06 5.19
CA PRO A 328 -29.88 10.82 6.13
C PRO A 328 -29.16 12.06 6.68
N VAL A 329 -29.93 13.06 7.07
CA VAL A 329 -29.40 14.33 7.62
C VAL A 329 -28.50 14.09 8.84
N TRP A 330 -28.91 13.22 9.77
CA TRP A 330 -28.13 12.92 10.97
C TRP A 330 -26.75 12.32 10.64
N TYR A 331 -26.63 11.56 9.54
CA TYR A 331 -25.36 10.98 9.13
C TYR A 331 -24.43 12.06 8.59
N LYS A 332 -24.97 12.96 7.77
CA LYS A 332 -24.23 14.12 7.24
C LYS A 332 -23.74 15.00 8.39
N GLU A 333 -24.59 15.27 9.37
CA GLU A 333 -24.22 16.02 10.58
C GLU A 333 -23.12 15.33 11.41
N ALA A 334 -23.13 13.99 11.50
CA ALA A 334 -22.06 13.24 12.17
C ALA A 334 -20.73 13.38 11.43
N VAL A 335 -20.74 13.28 10.10
CA VAL A 335 -19.55 13.47 9.25
C VAL A 335 -19.04 14.91 9.30
N ASP A 336 -19.93 15.90 9.24
CA ASP A 336 -19.55 17.32 9.28
C ASP A 336 -18.82 17.67 10.59
N LYS A 337 -19.21 17.05 11.71
CA LYS A 337 -18.49 17.18 12.99
C LYS A 337 -17.09 16.57 12.93
N CYS A 338 -16.93 15.41 12.30
CA CYS A 338 -15.63 14.78 12.10
C CYS A 338 -14.70 15.65 11.26
N LEU A 339 -15.25 16.34 10.26
CA LEU A 339 -14.53 17.20 9.32
C LEU A 339 -14.30 18.64 9.83
N SER A 340 -14.47 18.90 11.13
CA SER A 340 -14.16 20.21 11.69
C SER A 340 -12.70 20.59 11.46
N ILE A 341 -12.46 21.85 11.06
CA ILE A 341 -11.10 22.38 10.85
C ILE A 341 -10.32 22.37 12.17
N ASN A 342 -10.99 22.71 13.27
CA ASN A 342 -10.38 22.73 14.59
C ASN A 342 -10.43 21.32 15.22
N PRO A 343 -9.28 20.69 15.54
CA PRO A 343 -9.23 19.33 16.08
C PRO A 343 -10.04 19.15 17.38
N GLU A 344 -10.08 20.17 18.24
CA GLU A 344 -10.79 20.13 19.53
C GLU A 344 -12.32 20.07 19.39
N ASP A 345 -12.85 20.45 18.22
CA ASP A 345 -14.30 20.40 17.95
C ASP A 345 -14.73 19.03 17.38
N ARG A 346 -13.78 18.13 17.11
CA ARG A 346 -14.06 16.80 16.55
C ARG A 346 -14.47 15.85 17.68
N PRO A 347 -15.49 15.00 17.48
CA PRO A 347 -15.89 13.99 18.46
C PRO A 347 -14.83 12.90 18.59
N SER A 348 -14.84 12.17 19.70
CA SER A 348 -14.11 10.90 19.83
C SER A 348 -14.70 9.81 18.92
N ALA A 349 -13.93 8.77 18.62
CA ALA A 349 -14.40 7.65 17.79
C ALA A 349 -15.64 6.97 18.37
N LEU A 350 -15.71 6.88 19.70
CA LEU A 350 -16.85 6.31 20.41
C LEU A 350 -18.11 7.17 20.24
N GLU A 351 -17.98 8.50 20.34
CA GLU A 351 -19.11 9.41 20.10
C GLU A 351 -19.59 9.35 18.64
N VAL A 352 -18.69 9.20 17.67
CA VAL A 352 -19.06 8.97 16.26
C VAL A 352 -19.85 7.67 16.14
N LEU A 353 -19.38 6.58 16.76
CA LEU A 353 -20.07 5.30 16.73
C LEU A 353 -21.47 5.39 17.33
N ASP A 354 -21.63 6.08 18.45
CA ASP A 354 -22.91 6.30 19.12
C ASP A 354 -23.88 7.07 18.21
N LEU A 355 -23.40 8.12 17.53
CA LEU A 355 -24.19 8.86 16.54
C LEU A 355 -24.64 7.97 15.37
N LEU A 356 -23.75 7.10 14.86
CA LEU A 356 -24.06 6.17 13.78
C LEU A 356 -25.05 5.06 14.20
N CYS A 357 -25.08 4.70 15.48
CA CYS A 357 -25.98 3.69 16.01
C CYS A 357 -27.35 4.28 16.42
N ALA A 358 -27.39 5.55 16.85
CA ALA A 358 -28.62 6.22 17.28
C ALA A 358 -29.55 6.63 16.13
N GLY A 359 -29.04 6.76 14.91
CA GLY A 359 -29.78 7.20 13.72
C GLY A 359 -30.75 6.19 13.08
N GLU A 360 -31.18 5.14 13.80
CA GLU A 360 -32.12 4.11 13.33
C GLU A 360 -33.60 4.48 13.49
#